data_AF-A0A2V9UWC7-F1
#
_entry.id   AF-A0A2V9UWC7-F1
#
_cell.length_a   1.000
_cell.length_b   1.000
_cell.length_c   1.000
_cell.angle_alpha   90.00
_cell.angle_beta   90.00
_cell.angle_gamma   90.00
#
_symmetry.space_group_name_H-M   'P 1'
#
loop_
_entity.id
_entity.type
_entity.pdbx_description
1 polymer ?
#
loop_
_entity_poly.entity_id
_entity_poly.type
_entity_poly.pdbx_seq_one_letter_code
_entity_poly.pdbx_strand_id
1 'polypeptide(L)'
;GIEGGVSNGQEIRVRGYLKPISTLRRPLQSVDFSTREPVKAAYERSDVCVVPAAGVAGEAMVALTLARCALEKFGGDSIKETKRNFQGYLEQLRNY
;
A
#
# COMPACT_ATOMS: atom_id res chain seq x y z
N GLY A 1 3.41 15.62 -5.56
CA GLY A 1 2.41 14.85 -4.80
C GLY A 1 2.53 15.10 -3.32
N ILE A 2 3.73 14.99 -2.74
CA ILE A 2 3.97 15.13 -1.30
C ILE A 2 5.23 15.98 -1.09
N GLU A 3 5.16 16.99 -0.24
CA GLU A 3 6.27 17.83 0.21
C GLU A 3 6.18 17.98 1.73
N GLY A 4 7.28 17.79 2.45
CA GLY A 4 7.29 17.89 3.93
C GLY A 4 6.32 16.93 4.64
N GLY A 5 5.95 15.81 4.00
CA GLY A 5 4.95 14.87 4.52
C GLY A 5 3.50 15.26 4.27
N VAL A 6 3.22 16.34 3.53
CA VAL A 6 1.87 16.83 3.23
C VAL A 6 1.59 16.76 1.73
N SER A 7 0.36 16.43 1.35
CA SER A 7 -0.05 16.45 -0.06
C SER A 7 -0.01 17.88 -0.62
N ASN A 8 0.70 18.08 -1.73
CA ASN A 8 0.93 19.42 -2.31
C ASN A 8 0.02 19.73 -3.52
N GLY A 9 -1.04 18.96 -3.72
CA GLY A 9 -2.00 19.13 -4.82
C GLY A 9 -1.59 18.55 -6.17
N GLN A 10 -0.33 18.16 -6.35
CA GLN A 10 0.13 17.42 -7.54
C GLN A 10 -0.15 15.91 -7.40
N GLU A 11 0.01 15.15 -8.48
CA GLU A 11 -0.14 13.68 -8.47
C GLU A 11 0.73 13.02 -7.39
N ILE A 12 0.13 12.13 -6.59
CA ILE A 12 0.84 11.30 -5.63
C ILE A 12 1.26 10.01 -6.36
N ARG A 13 2.56 9.88 -6.63
CA ARG A 13 3.14 8.69 -7.26
C ARG A 13 3.85 7.83 -6.23
N VAL A 14 3.42 6.57 -6.13
CA VAL A 14 4.03 5.57 -5.24
C VAL A 14 4.60 4.44 -6.10
N ARG A 15 5.84 4.02 -5.84
CA ARG A 15 6.46 2.86 -6.49
C ARG A 15 6.83 1.83 -5.44
N GLY A 16 6.28 0.63 -5.58
CA GLY A 16 6.64 -0.53 -4.78
C GLY A 16 7.63 -1.43 -5.54
N TYR A 17 8.62 -1.95 -4.84
CA TYR A 17 9.52 -2.98 -5.36
C TYR A 17 9.21 -4.29 -4.66
N LEU A 18 8.88 -5.30 -5.46
CA LEU A 18 8.48 -6.61 -4.96
C LEU A 18 9.58 -7.62 -5.27
N LYS A 19 10.12 -8.27 -4.22
CA LYS A 19 11.00 -9.43 -4.41
C LYS A 19 10.19 -10.58 -5.02
N PRO A 20 10.81 -11.49 -5.77
CA PRO A 20 10.18 -12.76 -6.11
C PRO A 20 9.78 -13.48 -4.81
N ILE A 21 8.50 -13.81 -4.67
CA ILE A 21 7.95 -14.37 -3.42
C ILE A 21 7.73 -15.88 -3.47
N SER A 22 7.56 -16.45 -4.66
CA SER A 22 7.32 -17.89 -4.80
C SER A 22 8.58 -18.69 -4.62
N THR A 23 8.52 -19.76 -3.82
CA THR A 23 9.63 -20.70 -3.71
C THR A 23 9.88 -21.38 -5.07
N LEU A 24 11.16 -21.57 -5.40
CA LEU A 24 11.54 -22.12 -6.69
C LEU A 24 11.26 -23.61 -6.78
N ARG A 25 10.81 -24.09 -7.96
CA ARG A 25 10.69 -25.53 -8.26
C ARG A 25 12.02 -26.27 -8.19
N ARG A 26 13.13 -25.57 -8.47
CA ARG A 26 14.46 -26.01 -8.07
C ARG A 26 14.71 -25.47 -6.66
N PRO A 27 14.45 -26.26 -5.60
CA PRO A 27 14.45 -25.74 -4.25
C PRO A 27 15.86 -25.29 -3.85
N LEU A 28 15.91 -24.20 -3.11
CA LEU A 28 17.14 -23.68 -2.50
C LEU A 28 17.48 -24.47 -1.24
N GLN A 29 18.71 -24.33 -0.76
CA GLN A 29 19.13 -24.89 0.52
C GLN A 29 18.40 -24.20 1.68
N SER A 30 18.03 -24.99 2.67
CA SER A 30 17.39 -24.56 3.91
C SER A 30 17.87 -25.46 5.05
N VAL A 31 17.33 -25.26 6.26
CA VAL A 31 17.70 -26.01 7.46
C VAL A 31 16.43 -26.39 8.22
N ASP A 32 16.36 -27.64 8.70
CA ASP A 32 15.32 -28.07 9.62
C ASP A 32 15.57 -27.47 11.01
N PHE A 33 14.61 -26.75 11.58
CA PHE A 33 14.79 -26.06 12.86
C PHE A 33 14.90 -27.02 14.07
N SER A 34 14.36 -28.23 13.98
CA SER A 34 14.38 -29.22 15.05
C SER A 34 15.70 -30.00 15.07
N THR A 35 16.17 -30.45 13.92
CA THR A 35 17.38 -31.28 13.81
C THR A 35 18.64 -30.48 13.49
N ARG A 36 18.49 -29.26 12.98
CA ARG A 36 19.57 -28.39 12.45
C ARG A 36 20.31 -28.95 11.23
N GLU A 37 19.74 -29.98 10.60
CA GLU A 37 20.32 -30.61 9.41
C GLU A 37 19.92 -29.88 8.12
N PRO A 38 20.75 -29.93 7.06
CA PRO A 38 20.43 -29.34 5.75
C PRO A 38 19.21 -30.01 5.11
N VAL A 39 18.24 -29.20 4.67
CA VAL A 39 17.06 -29.64 3.92
C VAL A 39 16.82 -28.77 2.69
N LYS A 40 15.92 -29.20 1.80
CA LYS A 40 15.47 -28.40 0.64
C LYS A 40 14.28 -27.54 1.05
N ALA A 41 14.21 -26.29 0.58
CA ALA A 41 13.10 -25.40 0.83
C ALA A 41 11.76 -25.99 0.33
N ALA A 42 10.69 -25.84 1.13
CA ALA A 42 9.35 -26.30 0.79
C ALA A 42 8.73 -25.48 -0.34
N TYR A 43 8.05 -26.15 -1.26
CA TYR A 43 7.40 -25.54 -2.42
C TYR A 43 5.93 -25.32 -2.16
N GLU A 44 5.55 -24.06 -1.92
CA GLU A 44 4.19 -23.71 -1.48
C GLU A 44 3.31 -23.15 -2.61
N ARG A 45 3.92 -22.47 -3.59
CA ARG A 45 3.18 -21.74 -4.64
C ARG A 45 3.90 -21.79 -5.97
N SER A 46 3.13 -21.67 -7.06
CA SER A 46 3.62 -21.91 -8.42
C SER A 46 3.62 -20.69 -9.36
N ASP A 47 3.12 -19.55 -8.90
CA ASP A 47 3.13 -18.31 -9.67
C ASP A 47 4.57 -17.83 -9.93
N VAL A 48 4.86 -17.45 -11.18
CA VAL A 48 6.19 -16.95 -11.60
C VAL A 48 6.35 -15.47 -11.31
N CYS A 49 5.28 -14.69 -11.48
CA CYS A 49 5.28 -13.25 -11.25
C CYS A 49 3.94 -12.81 -10.64
N VAL A 50 4.03 -12.04 -9.55
CA VAL A 50 2.89 -11.45 -8.83
C VAL A 50 2.86 -9.93 -8.89
N VAL A 51 3.81 -9.30 -9.58
CA VAL A 51 3.91 -7.83 -9.66
C VAL A 51 2.59 -7.19 -10.11
N PRO A 52 1.84 -7.73 -11.10
CA PRO A 52 0.54 -7.16 -11.47
C PRO A 52 -0.49 -7.20 -10.34
N ALA A 53 -0.64 -8.34 -9.67
CA ALA A 53 -1.58 -8.49 -8.55
C ALA A 53 -1.16 -7.63 -7.34
N ALA A 54 0.14 -7.52 -7.07
CA ALA A 54 0.68 -6.65 -6.06
C ALA A 54 0.46 -5.17 -6.37
N GLY A 55 0.35 -4.78 -7.65
CA GLY A 55 -0.05 -3.44 -8.07
C GLY A 55 -1.45 -3.09 -7.53
N VAL A 56 -2.43 -3.97 -7.75
CA VAL A 56 -3.80 -3.80 -7.23
C VAL A 56 -3.83 -3.73 -5.70
N ALA A 57 -3.08 -4.60 -5.04
CA ALA A 57 -2.94 -4.54 -3.58
C ALA A 57 -2.30 -3.22 -3.12
N GLY A 58 -1.28 -2.74 -3.84
CA GLY A 58 -0.64 -1.45 -3.59
C GLY A 58 -1.60 -0.27 -3.73
N GLU A 59 -2.42 -0.25 -4.78
CA GLU A 59 -3.47 0.76 -4.99
C GLU A 59 -4.46 0.76 -3.83
N ALA A 60 -4.92 -0.41 -3.39
CA ALA A 60 -5.84 -0.53 -2.25
C ALA A 60 -5.22 0.03 -0.96
N MET A 61 -3.94 -0.27 -0.69
CA MET A 61 -3.26 0.25 0.50
C MET A 61 -3.06 1.77 0.44
N VAL A 62 -2.75 2.32 -0.74
CA VAL A 62 -2.67 3.77 -0.95
C VAL A 62 -4.05 4.42 -0.72
N ALA A 63 -5.13 3.85 -1.29
CA ALA A 63 -6.48 4.36 -1.12
C ALA A 63 -6.93 4.37 0.35
N LEU A 64 -6.68 3.29 1.10
CA LEU A 64 -6.97 3.21 2.53
C LEU A 64 -6.21 4.27 3.33
N THR A 65 -4.95 4.50 2.98
CA THR A 65 -4.10 5.49 3.65
C THR A 65 -4.61 6.91 3.39
N LEU A 66 -4.91 7.24 2.12
CA LEU A 66 -5.45 8.55 1.75
C LEU A 66 -6.83 8.80 2.34
N ALA A 67 -7.70 7.77 2.38
CA ALA A 67 -9.01 7.87 3.03
C ALA A 67 -8.88 8.16 4.53
N ARG A 68 -7.95 7.49 5.22
CA ARG A 68 -7.65 7.78 6.63
C ARG A 68 -7.18 9.22 6.82
N CYS A 69 -6.21 9.69 6.03
CA CYS A 69 -5.73 11.07 6.11
C CYS A 69 -6.84 12.09 5.81
N ALA A 70 -7.72 11.80 4.86
CA ALA A 70 -8.87 12.65 4.55
C ALA A 70 -9.87 12.71 5.71
N LEU A 71 -10.20 11.58 6.34
CA LEU A 71 -11.08 11.54 7.52
C LEU A 71 -10.43 12.22 8.72
N GLU A 72 -9.13 12.09 8.92
CA GLU A 72 -8.41 12.79 9.99
C GLU A 72 -8.43 14.31 9.78
N LYS A 73 -8.27 14.78 8.53
CA LYS A 73 -8.28 16.21 8.21
C LYS A 73 -9.68 16.83 8.19
N PHE A 74 -10.67 16.13 7.64
CA PHE A 74 -12.00 16.68 7.37
C PHE A 74 -13.07 16.19 8.35
N GLY A 75 -12.82 15.10 9.09
CA GLY A 75 -13.73 14.52 10.06
C GLY A 75 -15.10 14.15 9.49
N GLY A 76 -16.08 14.13 10.39
CA GLY A 76 -17.49 13.88 10.10
C GLY A 76 -17.89 12.42 10.29
N ASP A 77 -19.13 12.23 10.76
CA ASP A 77 -19.70 10.90 11.01
C ASP A 77 -20.56 10.41 9.84
N SER A 78 -20.70 11.23 8.80
CA SER A 78 -21.38 10.88 7.55
C SER A 78 -20.68 11.47 6.34
N ILE A 79 -20.82 10.82 5.19
CA ILE A 79 -20.21 11.30 3.94
C ILE A 79 -20.66 12.70 3.55
N LYS A 80 -21.90 13.09 3.90
CA LYS A 80 -22.42 14.43 3.65
C LYS A 80 -21.67 15.47 4.48
N GLU A 81 -21.38 15.16 5.73
CA GLU A 81 -20.64 16.03 6.63
C GLU A 81 -19.17 16.16 6.21
N THR A 82 -18.48 15.05 5.97
CA THR A 82 -17.09 15.06 5.48
C THR A 82 -16.97 15.86 4.18
N LYS A 83 -17.94 15.70 3.25
CA LYS A 83 -17.97 16.45 1.99
C LYS A 83 -18.16 17.95 2.21
N ARG A 84 -19.05 18.36 3.10
CA ARG A 84 -19.25 19.78 3.47
C ARG A 84 -17.96 20.38 4.03
N ASN A 85 -17.29 19.68 4.95
CA ASN A 85 -16.04 20.15 5.56
C ASN A 85 -14.91 20.27 4.53
N PHE A 86 -14.79 19.28 3.63
CA PHE A 86 -13.85 19.33 2.51
C PHE A 86 -14.11 20.51 1.56
N GLN A 87 -15.37 20.76 1.20
CA GLN A 87 -15.75 21.87 0.32
C GLN A 87 -15.44 23.22 0.98
N GLY A 88 -15.77 23.39 2.27
CA GLY A 88 -15.44 24.59 3.03
C GLY A 88 -13.93 24.85 3.08
N TYR A 89 -13.12 23.80 3.26
CA TYR A 89 -11.66 23.92 3.18
C TYR A 89 -11.19 24.41 1.80
N LEU A 90 -11.77 23.88 0.71
CA LEU A 90 -11.43 24.34 -0.64
C LEU A 90 -11.85 25.79 -0.90
N GLU A 91 -13.00 26.22 -0.39
CA GLU A 91 -13.45 27.62 -0.49
C GLU A 91 -12.51 28.55 0.27
N GLN A 92 -12.11 28.18 1.48
CA GLN A 92 -11.12 28.95 2.27
C GLN A 92 -9.80 29.11 1.50
N LEU A 93 -9.30 28.04 0.86
CA LEU A 93 -8.07 28.10 0.07
C LEU A 93 -8.19 29.01 -1.16
N ARG A 94 -9.37 29.09 -1.79
CA ARG A 94 -9.59 29.97 -2.96
C ARG A 94 -9.69 31.44 -2.59
N ASN A 95 -10.12 31.73 -1.37
CA ASN A 95 -10.30 33.08 -0.85
C ASN A 95 -9.05 33.62 -0.14
N TYR A 96 -7.97 32.83 -0.09
CA TYR A 96 -6.67 33.21 0.45
C TYR A 96 -5.81 33.84 -0.64
#